data_AF-W9QSL3-F1
#
_entry.id   AF-W9QSL3-F1
#
_cell.length_a   1.000
_cell.length_b   1.000
_cell.length_c   1.000
_cell.angle_alpha   90.00
_cell.angle_beta   90.00
_cell.angle_gamma   90.00
#
_symmetry.space_group_name_H-M   'P 1'
#
loop_
_entity.id
_entity.type
_entity.pdbx_description
1 polymer ?
#
loop_
_entity_poly.entity_id
_entity_poly.type
_entity_poly.pdbx_seq_one_letter_code
_entity_poly.pdbx_strand_id
1 'polypeptide(L)'
;MSSDLYGKLETDVEIKASSSQFHHMFTHKPHHISNASSDKVQACNLHEGDWGTVGAVISWNYFHDGKPRVAKQIIEAIDEKKNSITFRMLEGDLMEHFTSFVITIQGNPKIGGKGSIIHWHLEYEKKHGEIVDPHTLVEFFVELSKDLETHLLEDDVFGKLETDVEIKASPSKFHHMFKHKPHHISNVSSDKIQGCDLHEGEWGTVGAVLYWNYFHDGKPCVAKEIVEAVDDEKNSITFRVIEGDLMEHFNSFVVTIQANPKVGGEGSIVHWTLEYEKKHGEIVDPHTLLEFVADVSKDLETHLLEED
;
A
#
# COMPACT_ATOMS: atom_id res chain seq x y z
N MET A 1 16.44 -44.69 23.10
CA MET A 1 17.00 -44.36 21.78
C MET A 1 16.11 -43.30 21.16
N SER A 2 16.68 -42.33 20.42
CA SER A 2 16.00 -41.27 19.63
C SER A 2 15.98 -39.82 20.19
N SER A 3 17.06 -39.31 20.79
CA SER A 3 17.23 -37.84 20.96
C SER A 3 17.71 -37.15 19.68
N ASP A 4 18.29 -37.89 18.73
CA ASP A 4 19.10 -37.29 17.64
C ASP A 4 18.31 -37.04 16.34
N LEU A 5 17.03 -37.43 16.29
CA LEU A 5 16.16 -37.22 15.13
C LEU A 5 15.37 -35.90 15.21
N TYR A 6 15.04 -35.45 16.42
CA TYR A 6 14.30 -34.21 16.63
C TYR A 6 15.26 -33.04 16.73
N GLY A 7 14.96 -31.97 16.00
CA GLY A 7 15.76 -30.75 16.00
C GLY A 7 14.88 -29.51 16.07
N LYS A 8 15.48 -28.44 16.57
CA LYS A 8 14.89 -27.11 16.64
C LYS A 8 15.94 -26.08 16.21
N LEU A 9 15.54 -25.14 15.36
CA LEU A 9 16.33 -23.96 15.01
C LEU A 9 15.49 -22.71 15.22
N GLU A 10 16.12 -21.62 15.64
CA GLU A 10 15.44 -20.34 15.80
C GLU A 10 16.36 -19.19 15.39
N THR A 11 15.75 -18.10 14.91
CA THR A 11 16.46 -16.86 14.61
C THR A 11 15.54 -15.66 14.79
N ASP A 12 16.14 -14.56 15.24
CA ASP A 12 15.46 -13.30 15.49
C ASP A 12 15.95 -12.27 14.48
N VAL A 13 15.02 -11.65 13.77
CA VAL A 13 15.31 -10.59 12.81
C VAL A 13 14.71 -9.28 13.31
N GLU A 14 15.57 -8.32 13.57
CA GLU A 14 15.15 -6.96 13.87
C GLU A 14 14.75 -6.22 12.60
N ILE A 15 13.52 -5.72 12.56
CA ILE A 15 12.98 -4.91 11.46
C ILE A 15 12.45 -3.56 11.97
N LYS A 16 12.35 -2.57 11.09
CA LYS A 16 11.76 -1.25 11.36
C LYS A 16 10.25 -1.22 11.14
N ALA A 17 9.71 -2.09 10.29
CA ALA A 17 8.28 -2.23 10.07
C ALA A 17 7.57 -2.81 11.33
N SER A 18 6.26 -2.58 11.43
CA SER A 18 5.47 -3.13 12.53
C SER A 18 5.27 -4.64 12.39
N SER A 19 5.12 -5.34 13.52
CA SER A 19 4.91 -6.79 13.55
C SER A 19 3.60 -7.20 12.89
N SER A 20 2.57 -6.34 12.96
CA SER A 20 1.30 -6.55 12.30
C SER A 20 1.42 -6.42 10.77
N GLN A 21 2.16 -5.44 10.24
CA GLN A 21 2.42 -5.33 8.81
C GLN A 21 3.15 -6.58 8.28
N PHE A 22 4.17 -7.04 8.99
CA PHE A 22 4.92 -8.24 8.62
C PHE A 22 4.03 -9.49 8.65
N HIS A 23 3.25 -9.68 9.72
CA HIS A 23 2.33 -10.80 9.84
C HIS A 23 1.23 -10.79 8.76
N HIS A 24 0.71 -9.61 8.42
CA HIS A 24 -0.27 -9.42 7.37
C HIS A 24 0.23 -9.90 5.98
N MET A 25 1.54 -9.81 5.70
CA MET A 25 2.11 -10.37 4.46
C MET A 25 1.89 -11.88 4.37
N PHE A 26 1.97 -12.62 5.48
CA PHE A 26 1.82 -14.07 5.47
C PHE A 26 0.35 -14.53 5.60
N THR A 27 -0.51 -13.74 6.25
CA THR A 27 -1.92 -14.08 6.41
C THR A 27 -2.76 -13.61 5.22
N HIS A 28 -2.64 -12.36 4.79
CA HIS A 28 -3.60 -11.76 3.84
C HIS A 28 -3.05 -11.62 2.43
N LYS A 29 -1.73 -11.43 2.28
CA LYS A 29 -1.08 -11.20 0.98
C LYS A 29 0.12 -12.13 0.70
N PRO A 30 0.05 -13.45 1.00
CA PRO A 30 1.21 -14.34 0.85
C PRO A 30 1.69 -14.44 -0.61
N HIS A 31 0.79 -14.27 -1.58
CA HIS A 31 1.14 -14.23 -3.01
C HIS A 31 1.89 -12.96 -3.44
N HIS A 32 1.92 -11.90 -2.62
CA HIS A 32 2.74 -10.72 -2.89
C HIS A 32 4.18 -10.86 -2.38
N ILE A 33 4.50 -11.88 -1.58
CA ILE A 33 5.86 -12.11 -1.07
C ILE A 33 6.87 -12.29 -2.22
N SER A 34 6.46 -12.84 -3.36
CA SER A 34 7.31 -12.94 -4.55
C SER A 34 7.62 -11.60 -5.21
N ASN A 35 6.80 -10.56 -4.99
CA ASN A 35 7.10 -9.22 -5.47
C ASN A 35 8.16 -8.56 -4.57
N ALA A 36 8.11 -8.84 -3.27
CA ALA A 36 9.06 -8.33 -2.29
C ALA A 36 10.44 -9.00 -2.38
N SER A 37 10.48 -10.30 -2.69
CA SER A 37 11.71 -11.11 -2.69
C SER A 37 11.70 -12.13 -3.83
N SER A 38 11.74 -11.64 -5.06
CA SER A 38 11.63 -12.49 -6.27
C SER A 38 12.78 -13.47 -6.48
N ASP A 39 13.96 -13.15 -5.95
CA ASP A 39 15.14 -14.01 -5.98
C ASP A 39 14.99 -15.23 -5.04
N LYS A 40 14.27 -15.08 -3.91
CA LYS A 40 14.07 -16.16 -2.93
C LYS A 40 12.73 -16.86 -3.09
N VAL A 41 11.66 -16.14 -3.39
CA VAL A 41 10.30 -16.67 -3.53
C VAL A 41 9.76 -16.31 -4.91
N GLN A 42 9.51 -17.31 -5.73
CA GLN A 42 9.04 -17.11 -7.10
C GLN A 42 7.51 -17.10 -7.19
N ALA A 43 6.82 -17.83 -6.30
CA ALA A 43 5.36 -17.87 -6.30
C ALA A 43 4.80 -18.41 -4.98
N CYS A 44 3.56 -18.01 -4.66
CA CYS A 44 2.70 -18.65 -3.67
C CYS A 44 1.36 -19.00 -4.32
N ASN A 45 0.93 -20.26 -4.21
CA ASN A 45 -0.35 -20.72 -4.75
C ASN A 45 -1.23 -21.28 -3.64
N LEU A 46 -2.52 -20.93 -3.65
CA LEU A 46 -3.54 -21.51 -2.80
C LEU A 46 -4.12 -22.76 -3.47
N HIS A 47 -4.21 -23.86 -2.73
CA HIS A 47 -4.76 -25.12 -3.20
C HIS A 47 -6.10 -25.43 -2.55
N GLU A 48 -6.23 -25.17 -1.25
CA GLU A 48 -7.44 -25.46 -0.48
C GLU A 48 -7.68 -24.38 0.59
N GLY A 49 -8.95 -24.09 0.88
CA GLY A 49 -9.36 -23.07 1.85
C GLY A 49 -9.29 -21.66 1.29
N ASP A 50 -9.25 -20.69 2.21
CA ASP A 50 -9.10 -19.26 1.90
C ASP A 50 -7.76 -18.74 2.43
N TRP A 51 -7.19 -17.74 1.77
CA TRP A 51 -5.95 -17.10 2.24
C TRP A 51 -6.08 -16.64 3.70
N GLY A 52 -5.05 -16.93 4.51
CA GLY A 52 -4.99 -16.46 5.90
C GLY A 52 -5.93 -17.17 6.86
N THR A 53 -6.44 -18.34 6.50
CA THR A 53 -7.30 -19.13 7.38
C THR A 53 -6.60 -20.40 7.87
N VAL A 54 -6.86 -20.78 9.13
CA VAL A 54 -6.38 -22.06 9.67
C VAL A 54 -7.00 -23.20 8.86
N GLY A 55 -6.16 -24.12 8.40
CA GLY A 55 -6.54 -25.21 7.52
C GLY A 55 -6.29 -24.94 6.04
N ALA A 56 -5.98 -23.71 5.64
CA ALA A 56 -5.66 -23.41 4.24
C ALA A 56 -4.38 -24.12 3.80
N VAL A 57 -4.39 -24.69 2.60
CA VAL A 57 -3.24 -25.38 1.99
C VAL A 57 -2.65 -24.50 0.91
N ILE A 58 -1.38 -24.15 1.07
CA ILE A 58 -0.65 -23.28 0.15
C ILE A 58 0.65 -23.97 -0.29
N SER A 59 1.20 -23.57 -1.44
CA SER A 59 2.53 -23.99 -1.88
C SER A 59 3.40 -22.80 -2.24
N TRP A 60 4.66 -22.88 -1.83
CA TRP A 60 5.71 -21.93 -2.18
C TRP A 60 6.63 -22.55 -3.24
N ASN A 61 6.89 -21.79 -4.29
CA ASN A 61 8.06 -21.98 -5.14
C ASN A 61 9.13 -21.02 -4.64
N TYR A 62 10.27 -21.56 -4.20
CA TYR A 62 11.35 -20.78 -3.62
C TYR A 62 12.71 -21.25 -4.14
N PHE A 63 13.72 -20.39 -4.08
CA PHE A 63 15.07 -20.69 -4.51
C PHE A 63 15.98 -20.67 -3.29
N HIS A 64 16.65 -21.78 -3.05
CA HIS A 64 17.46 -21.98 -1.85
C HIS A 64 18.64 -22.90 -2.16
N ASP A 65 19.83 -22.53 -1.70
CA ASP A 65 21.10 -23.20 -2.00
C ASP A 65 21.35 -23.43 -3.51
N GLY A 66 21.04 -22.41 -4.32
CA GLY A 66 21.28 -22.44 -5.76
C GLY A 66 20.30 -23.30 -6.56
N LYS A 67 19.20 -23.76 -5.95
CA LYS A 67 18.22 -24.64 -6.59
C LYS A 67 16.79 -24.14 -6.38
N PRO A 68 15.92 -24.27 -7.40
CA PRO A 68 14.49 -24.11 -7.21
C PRO A 68 13.96 -25.28 -6.38
N ARG A 69 13.06 -24.96 -5.45
CA ARG A 69 12.45 -25.87 -4.49
C ARG A 69 10.96 -25.58 -4.38
N VAL A 70 10.22 -26.56 -3.88
CA VAL A 70 8.79 -26.46 -3.60
C VAL A 70 8.54 -26.85 -2.15
N ALA A 71 7.64 -26.12 -1.48
CA ALA A 71 7.12 -26.48 -0.18
C ALA A 71 5.60 -26.35 -0.21
N LYS A 72 4.88 -27.46 0.04
CA LYS A 72 3.42 -27.44 0.20
C LYS A 72 3.11 -27.62 1.67
N GLN A 73 2.31 -26.71 2.22
CA GLN A 73 2.09 -26.60 3.66
C GLN A 73 0.64 -26.26 3.97
N ILE A 74 0.22 -26.62 5.18
CA ILE A 74 -1.05 -26.20 5.76
C ILE A 74 -0.81 -25.13 6.81
N ILE A 75 -1.68 -24.14 6.88
CA ILE A 75 -1.73 -23.19 7.99
C ILE A 75 -2.30 -23.93 9.21
N GLU A 76 -1.43 -24.28 10.15
CA GLU A 76 -1.81 -25.04 11.34
C GLU A 76 -2.43 -24.16 12.42
N ALA A 77 -1.93 -22.93 12.60
CA ALA A 77 -2.41 -22.00 13.60
C ALA A 77 -2.15 -20.54 13.19
N ILE A 78 -3.05 -19.64 13.62
CA ILE A 78 -2.89 -18.19 13.54
C ILE A 78 -3.30 -17.59 14.89
N ASP A 79 -2.48 -16.69 15.42
CA ASP A 79 -2.81 -15.86 16.59
C ASP A 79 -2.60 -14.39 16.21
N GLU A 80 -3.69 -13.74 15.76
CA GLU A 80 -3.71 -12.33 15.37
C GLU A 80 -3.25 -11.40 16.49
N LYS A 81 -3.57 -11.72 17.75
CA LYS A 81 -3.19 -10.88 18.89
C LYS A 81 -1.69 -10.92 19.15
N LYS A 82 -1.04 -12.03 18.81
CA LYS A 82 0.41 -12.20 18.96
C LYS A 82 1.18 -12.03 17.65
N ASN A 83 0.51 -11.63 16.55
CA ASN A 83 1.10 -11.60 15.22
C ASN A 83 1.86 -12.90 14.89
N SER A 84 1.21 -14.04 15.16
CA SER A 84 1.82 -15.37 14.99
C SER A 84 1.11 -16.17 13.92
N ILE A 85 1.87 -16.93 13.14
CA ILE A 85 1.36 -17.92 12.18
C ILE A 85 2.26 -19.16 12.19
N THR A 86 1.66 -20.34 12.14
CA THR A 86 2.35 -21.63 12.12
C THR A 86 1.97 -22.41 10.88
N PHE A 87 2.97 -22.90 10.16
CA PHE A 87 2.84 -23.73 8.98
C PHE A 87 3.39 -25.12 9.25
N ARG A 88 2.62 -26.15 8.87
CA ARG A 88 3.08 -27.54 8.87
C ARG A 88 3.30 -28.00 7.43
N MET A 89 4.49 -28.51 7.14
CA MET A 89 4.81 -29.04 5.82
C MET A 89 4.03 -30.33 5.55
N LEU A 90 3.49 -30.44 4.34
CA LEU A 90 2.77 -31.61 3.83
C LEU A 90 3.61 -32.34 2.79
N GLU A 91 4.16 -31.60 1.81
CA GLU A 91 4.94 -32.12 0.68
C GLU A 91 6.05 -31.13 0.30
N GLY A 92 6.94 -31.56 -0.61
CA GLY A 92 8.02 -30.73 -1.15
C GLY A 92 9.42 -31.16 -0.71
N ASP A 93 10.44 -30.41 -1.12
CA ASP A 93 11.85 -30.76 -0.95
C ASP A 93 12.24 -31.08 0.50
N LEU A 94 11.71 -30.32 1.47
CA LEU A 94 11.98 -30.55 2.89
C LEU A 94 11.47 -31.92 3.34
N MET A 95 10.31 -32.35 2.84
CA MET A 95 9.70 -33.63 3.19
C MET A 95 10.42 -34.83 2.57
N GLU A 96 11.42 -34.62 1.71
CA GLU A 96 12.32 -35.70 1.28
C GLU A 96 13.24 -36.14 2.42
N HIS A 97 13.62 -35.21 3.30
CA HIS A 97 14.57 -35.42 4.40
C HIS A 97 13.90 -35.51 5.78
N PHE A 98 12.79 -34.80 6.00
CA PHE A 98 12.14 -34.72 7.30
C PHE A 98 10.80 -35.47 7.30
N THR A 99 10.47 -36.17 8.39
CA THR A 99 9.15 -36.80 8.59
C THR A 99 8.10 -35.79 9.06
N SER A 100 8.55 -34.77 9.79
CA SER A 100 7.75 -33.63 10.22
C SER A 100 8.60 -32.37 10.12
N PHE A 101 7.99 -31.28 9.66
CA PHE A 101 8.63 -29.96 9.63
C PHE A 101 7.57 -28.89 9.86
N VAL A 102 7.78 -28.06 10.87
CA VAL A 102 6.88 -27.00 11.30
C VAL A 102 7.67 -25.69 11.35
N ILE A 103 7.09 -24.64 10.79
CA ILE A 103 7.66 -23.28 10.81
C ILE A 103 6.67 -22.37 11.50
N THR A 104 7.10 -21.69 12.55
CA THR A 104 6.34 -20.64 13.23
C THR A 104 7.04 -19.30 13.02
N ILE A 105 6.24 -18.30 12.66
CA ILE A 105 6.65 -16.90 12.56
C ILE A 105 5.89 -16.14 13.65
N GLN A 106 6.60 -15.37 14.46
CA GLN A 106 5.98 -14.52 15.47
C GLN A 106 6.63 -13.13 15.49
N GLY A 107 5.83 -12.08 15.34
CA GLY A 107 6.30 -10.70 15.43
C GLY A 107 6.00 -10.04 16.78
N ASN A 108 7.03 -9.52 17.44
CA ASN A 108 6.91 -8.78 18.70
C ASN A 108 7.39 -7.33 18.53
N PRO A 109 6.64 -6.31 18.99
CA PRO A 109 7.14 -4.93 19.02
C PRO A 109 8.42 -4.80 19.86
N LYS A 110 9.36 -3.96 19.43
CA LYS A 110 10.57 -3.67 20.23
C LYS A 110 10.22 -2.89 21.49
N ILE A 111 10.72 -3.34 22.65
CA ILE A 111 10.56 -2.62 23.91
C ILE A 111 11.37 -1.34 23.86
N GLY A 112 10.72 -0.17 23.94
CA GLY A 112 11.39 1.12 24.06
C GLY A 112 11.93 1.72 22.75
N GLY A 113 11.51 1.21 21.58
CA GLY A 113 11.95 1.73 20.28
C GLY A 113 10.90 1.56 19.17
N LYS A 114 11.21 2.07 17.97
CA LYS A 114 10.42 1.83 16.75
C LYS A 114 10.80 0.47 16.13
N GLY A 115 9.84 -0.19 15.50
CA GLY A 115 10.03 -1.47 14.81
C GLY A 115 9.74 -2.70 15.67
N SER A 116 10.16 -3.86 15.16
CA SER A 116 9.75 -5.16 15.67
C SER A 116 10.91 -6.17 15.65
N ILE A 117 10.73 -7.27 16.36
CA ILE A 117 11.56 -8.46 16.30
C ILE A 117 10.69 -9.58 15.72
N ILE A 118 11.11 -10.15 14.60
CA ILE A 118 10.47 -11.29 13.97
C ILE A 118 11.22 -12.55 14.39
N HIS A 119 10.53 -13.43 15.12
CA HIS A 119 11.04 -14.71 15.55
C HIS A 119 10.63 -15.77 14.54
N TRP A 120 11.62 -16.39 13.90
CA TRP A 120 11.46 -17.60 13.11
C TRP A 120 11.82 -18.80 13.96
N HIS A 121 10.93 -19.79 13.99
CA HIS A 121 11.09 -20.98 14.79
C HIS A 121 10.77 -22.21 13.95
N LEU A 122 11.75 -23.11 13.83
CA LEU A 122 11.67 -24.33 13.04
C LEU A 122 11.71 -25.52 14.00
N GLU A 123 10.73 -26.42 13.90
CA GLU A 123 10.72 -27.71 14.59
C GLU A 123 10.66 -28.82 13.55
N TYR A 124 11.54 -29.80 13.65
CA TYR A 124 11.60 -30.88 12.66
C TYR A 124 12.01 -32.22 13.25
N GLU A 125 11.65 -33.27 12.53
CA GLU A 125 12.07 -34.64 12.79
C GLU A 125 12.72 -35.21 11.52
N LYS A 126 13.98 -35.64 11.64
CA LYS A 126 14.76 -36.25 10.57
C LYS A 126 14.24 -37.67 10.31
N LYS A 127 14.20 -38.08 9.04
CA LYS A 127 13.92 -39.47 8.67
C LYS A 127 14.97 -40.46 9.20
N HIS A 128 16.23 -40.02 9.33
CA HIS A 128 17.32 -40.80 9.91
C HIS A 128 18.45 -39.88 10.40
N GLY A 129 19.32 -40.38 11.27
CA GLY A 129 20.31 -39.57 12.00
C GLY A 129 21.43 -38.93 11.15
N GLU A 130 21.65 -39.41 9.93
CA GLU A 130 22.67 -38.86 9.02
C GLU A 130 22.25 -37.56 8.31
N ILE A 131 20.97 -37.17 8.45
CA ILE A 131 20.46 -35.94 7.84
C ILE A 131 21.01 -34.72 8.58
N VAL A 132 21.60 -33.80 7.83
CA VAL A 132 22.14 -32.56 8.36
C VAL A 132 21.01 -31.62 8.75
N ASP A 133 21.18 -30.92 9.87
CA ASP A 133 20.25 -29.89 10.31
C ASP A 133 20.18 -28.74 9.29
N PRO A 134 19.00 -28.18 9.00
CA PRO A 134 18.76 -27.24 7.91
C PRO A 134 19.21 -25.81 8.27
N HIS A 135 20.45 -25.64 8.73
CA HIS A 135 20.99 -24.35 9.17
C HIS A 135 20.97 -23.29 8.06
N THR A 136 21.06 -23.69 6.79
CA THR A 136 20.98 -22.75 5.65
C THR A 136 19.61 -22.10 5.51
N LEU A 137 18.55 -22.66 6.10
CA LEU A 137 17.23 -22.01 6.14
C LEU A 137 17.19 -20.82 7.11
N VAL A 138 18.05 -20.81 8.14
CA VAL A 138 18.14 -19.67 9.07
C VAL A 138 18.58 -18.43 8.31
N GLU A 139 19.64 -18.52 7.51
CA GLU A 139 20.12 -17.41 6.68
C GLU A 139 19.08 -17.01 5.64
N PHE A 140 18.41 -17.98 4.99
CA PHE A 140 17.32 -17.72 4.07
C PHE A 140 16.20 -16.87 4.70
N PHE A 141 15.74 -17.20 5.92
CA PHE A 141 14.69 -16.43 6.60
C PHE A 141 15.16 -15.06 7.06
N VAL A 142 16.42 -14.92 7.47
CA VAL A 142 17.01 -13.61 7.79
C VAL A 142 16.98 -12.69 6.58
N GLU A 143 17.40 -13.17 5.42
CA GLU A 143 17.42 -12.37 4.19
C GLU A 143 16.01 -12.10 3.66
N LEU A 144 15.13 -13.12 3.63
CA LEU A 144 13.72 -12.92 3.26
C LEU A 144 13.05 -11.87 4.12
N SER A 145 13.33 -11.86 5.43
CA SER A 145 12.76 -10.86 6.35
C SER A 145 13.23 -9.44 6.05
N LYS A 146 14.48 -9.25 5.60
CA LYS A 146 15.02 -7.94 5.20
C LYS A 146 14.43 -7.45 3.88
N ASP A 147 14.22 -8.35 2.93
CA ASP A 147 13.55 -8.02 1.66
C ASP A 147 12.10 -7.60 1.92
N LEU A 148 11.39 -8.35 2.76
CA LEU A 148 10.03 -8.03 3.19
C LEU A 148 9.97 -6.71 3.98
N GLU A 149 10.94 -6.43 4.87
CA GLU A 149 11.04 -5.14 5.54
C GLU A 149 11.17 -4.01 4.52
N THR A 150 12.08 -4.15 3.55
CA THR A 150 12.32 -3.12 2.54
C THR A 150 11.05 -2.82 1.75
N HIS A 151 10.35 -3.87 1.29
CA HIS A 151 9.07 -3.74 0.60
C HIS A 151 7.99 -3.08 1.47
N LEU A 152 7.87 -3.48 2.74
CA LEU A 152 6.89 -2.90 3.67
C LEU A 152 7.17 -1.42 3.98
N LEU A 153 8.44 -1.01 4.00
CA LEU A 153 8.82 0.39 4.20
C LEU A 153 8.59 1.23 2.94
N GLU A 154 8.75 0.68 1.75
CA GLU A 154 8.42 1.35 0.50
C GLU A 154 6.90 1.56 0.37
N ASP A 155 6.10 0.53 0.66
CA ASP A 155 4.64 0.59 0.66
C ASP A 155 4.07 1.59 1.69
N ASP A 156 4.82 1.91 2.76
CA ASP A 156 4.40 2.92 3.74
C ASP A 156 4.73 4.36 3.31
N VAL A 157 5.74 4.51 2.46
CA VAL A 157 6.22 5.81 1.98
C VAL A 157 5.40 6.29 0.79
N PHE A 158 5.08 5.43 -0.16
CA PHE A 158 4.26 5.80 -1.32
C PHE A 158 2.80 5.41 -1.11
N GLY A 159 1.88 6.31 -1.45
CA GLY A 159 0.45 6.04 -1.33
C GLY A 159 -0.36 6.64 -2.46
N LYS A 160 -1.54 6.04 -2.67
CA LYS A 160 -2.53 6.49 -3.63
C LYS A 160 -3.90 6.42 -2.98
N LEU A 161 -4.65 7.52 -3.01
CA LEU A 161 -6.03 7.61 -2.55
C LEU A 161 -6.93 8.04 -3.69
N GLU A 162 -8.12 7.46 -3.76
CA GLU A 162 -9.05 7.70 -4.86
C GLU A 162 -10.47 7.84 -4.34
N THR A 163 -11.26 8.72 -4.96
CA THR A 163 -12.69 8.84 -4.70
C THR A 163 -13.45 9.22 -5.97
N ASP A 164 -14.66 8.68 -6.11
CA ASP A 164 -15.59 8.99 -7.19
C ASP A 164 -16.74 9.86 -6.66
N VAL A 165 -16.96 10.99 -7.31
CA VAL A 165 -18.05 11.91 -6.98
C VAL A 165 -19.02 11.99 -8.15
N GLU A 166 -20.23 11.49 -7.95
CA GLU A 166 -21.29 11.69 -8.94
C GLU A 166 -21.78 13.14 -8.89
N ILE A 167 -21.83 13.81 -10.04
CA ILE A 167 -22.41 15.15 -10.20
C ILE A 167 -23.34 15.18 -11.41
N LYS A 168 -24.33 16.07 -11.40
CA LYS A 168 -25.28 16.28 -12.51
C LYS A 168 -24.71 17.11 -13.64
N ALA A 169 -23.63 17.86 -13.42
CA ALA A 169 -22.97 18.63 -14.48
C ALA A 169 -22.26 17.70 -15.48
N SER A 170 -22.17 18.15 -16.75
CA SER A 170 -21.45 17.41 -17.78
C SER A 170 -19.93 17.36 -17.50
N PRO A 171 -19.20 16.33 -17.96
CA PRO A 171 -17.76 16.22 -17.76
C PRO A 171 -16.96 17.46 -18.17
N SER A 172 -17.30 18.03 -19.33
CA SER A 172 -16.60 19.18 -19.89
C SER A 172 -16.82 20.46 -19.08
N LYS A 173 -18.03 20.70 -18.55
CA LYS A 173 -18.30 21.84 -17.65
C LYS A 173 -17.43 21.77 -16.38
N PHE A 174 -17.34 20.58 -15.76
CA PHE A 174 -16.53 20.40 -14.56
C PHE A 174 -15.03 20.56 -14.83
N HIS A 175 -14.52 19.92 -15.88
CA HIS A 175 -13.12 20.06 -16.29
C HIS A 175 -12.76 21.49 -16.67
N HIS A 176 -13.65 22.18 -17.39
CA HIS A 176 -13.47 23.59 -17.74
C HIS A 176 -13.33 24.49 -16.51
N MET A 177 -14.06 24.20 -15.42
CA MET A 177 -13.95 24.95 -14.16
C MET A 177 -12.53 24.88 -13.59
N PHE A 178 -11.98 23.69 -13.42
CA PHE A 178 -10.61 23.52 -12.89
C PHE A 178 -9.53 23.98 -13.86
N LYS A 179 -9.74 23.82 -15.17
CA LYS A 179 -8.77 24.19 -16.19
C LYS A 179 -8.71 25.71 -16.40
N HIS A 180 -9.85 26.37 -16.58
CA HIS A 180 -9.91 27.75 -17.07
C HIS A 180 -10.46 28.77 -16.07
N LYS A 181 -11.25 28.32 -15.08
CA LYS A 181 -11.86 29.19 -14.07
C LYS A 181 -11.55 28.77 -12.62
N PRO A 182 -10.34 28.31 -12.26
CA PRO A 182 -10.06 27.83 -10.90
C PRO A 182 -10.23 28.93 -9.83
N HIS A 183 -10.00 30.19 -10.19
CA HIS A 183 -10.26 31.36 -9.35
C HIS A 183 -11.75 31.65 -9.08
N HIS A 184 -12.68 31.08 -9.84
CA HIS A 184 -14.11 31.17 -9.52
C HIS A 184 -14.53 30.18 -8.44
N ILE A 185 -13.76 29.12 -8.20
CA ILE A 185 -14.11 28.09 -7.21
C ILE A 185 -14.25 28.70 -5.82
N SER A 186 -13.45 29.72 -5.48
CA SER A 186 -13.56 30.40 -4.18
C SER A 186 -14.86 31.19 -3.98
N ASN A 187 -15.57 31.52 -5.05
CA ASN A 187 -16.90 32.16 -4.95
C ASN A 187 -18.01 31.11 -4.73
N VAL A 188 -17.76 29.87 -5.12
CA VAL A 188 -18.74 28.77 -5.06
C VAL A 188 -18.58 27.97 -3.77
N SER A 189 -17.35 27.65 -3.39
CA SER A 189 -16.99 26.85 -2.21
C SER A 189 -16.12 27.67 -1.26
N SER A 190 -16.60 28.86 -0.89
CA SER A 190 -15.81 29.87 -0.14
C SER A 190 -15.36 29.43 1.27
N ASP A 191 -16.06 28.47 1.87
CA ASP A 191 -15.71 27.87 3.16
C ASP A 191 -14.53 26.89 3.05
N LYS A 192 -14.29 26.32 1.87
CA LYS A 192 -13.24 25.32 1.61
C LYS A 192 -12.09 25.90 0.81
N ILE A 193 -12.37 26.72 -0.20
CA ILE A 193 -11.40 27.39 -1.05
C ILE A 193 -11.63 28.90 -0.91
N GLN A 194 -10.63 29.59 -0.39
CA GLN A 194 -10.68 31.01 -0.08
C GLN A 194 -10.14 31.87 -1.23
N GLY A 195 -9.31 31.30 -2.10
CA GLY A 195 -8.79 31.97 -3.29
C GLY A 195 -7.91 31.07 -4.14
N CYS A 196 -7.80 31.41 -5.41
CA CYS A 196 -6.84 30.81 -6.34
C CYS A 196 -6.26 31.89 -7.25
N ASP A 197 -4.95 32.05 -7.23
CA ASP A 197 -4.21 33.04 -8.01
C ASP A 197 -3.30 32.35 -9.03
N LEU A 198 -3.19 32.92 -10.24
CA LEU A 198 -2.19 32.49 -11.23
C LEU A 198 -0.88 33.22 -10.94
N HIS A 199 0.16 32.46 -10.60
CA HIS A 199 1.49 32.99 -10.34
C HIS A 199 2.34 33.02 -11.60
N GLU A 200 2.31 31.96 -12.42
CA GLU A 200 3.11 31.86 -13.65
C GLU A 200 2.33 31.16 -14.77
N GLY A 201 2.62 31.52 -16.02
CA GLY A 201 2.04 30.90 -17.20
C GLY A 201 0.65 31.44 -17.58
N GLU A 202 -0.17 30.57 -18.15
CA GLU A 202 -1.53 30.87 -18.59
C GLU A 202 -2.50 29.82 -18.05
N TRP A 203 -3.69 30.24 -17.61
CA TRP A 203 -4.72 29.34 -17.08
C TRP A 203 -4.99 28.15 -18.02
N GLY A 204 -4.92 26.95 -17.46
CA GLY A 204 -5.28 25.72 -18.17
C GLY A 204 -4.21 25.19 -19.11
N THR A 205 -2.98 25.72 -19.05
CA THR A 205 -1.84 25.24 -19.83
C THR A 205 -0.87 24.44 -18.95
N VAL A 206 -0.22 23.41 -19.52
CA VAL A 206 0.85 22.67 -18.84
C VAL A 206 1.99 23.62 -18.51
N GLY A 207 2.47 23.57 -17.26
CA GLY A 207 3.48 24.46 -16.72
C GLY A 207 2.94 25.72 -16.04
N ALA A 208 1.63 25.97 -16.08
CA ALA A 208 1.03 27.06 -15.32
C ALA A 208 1.16 26.80 -13.82
N VAL A 209 1.48 27.83 -13.04
CA VAL A 209 1.65 27.76 -11.59
C VAL A 209 0.51 28.50 -10.91
N LEU A 210 -0.24 27.77 -10.08
CA LEU A 210 -1.39 28.25 -9.34
C LEU A 210 -1.05 28.30 -7.85
N TYR A 211 -1.67 29.23 -7.14
CA TYR A 211 -1.56 29.35 -5.70
C TYR A 211 -2.94 29.35 -5.07
N TRP A 212 -3.18 28.38 -4.20
CA TRP A 212 -4.44 28.15 -3.53
C TRP A 212 -4.36 28.58 -2.07
N ASN A 213 -5.38 29.29 -1.62
CA ASN A 213 -5.70 29.43 -0.21
C ASN A 213 -6.94 28.59 0.07
N TYR A 214 -6.85 27.63 0.98
CA TYR A 214 -7.94 26.71 1.28
C TYR A 214 -8.04 26.45 2.79
N PHE A 215 -9.14 25.87 3.22
CA PHE A 215 -9.40 25.56 4.63
C PHE A 215 -9.67 24.07 4.76
N HIS A 216 -8.80 23.39 5.51
CA HIS A 216 -8.83 21.95 5.65
C HIS A 216 -8.62 21.57 7.12
N ASP A 217 -9.43 20.64 7.63
CA ASP A 217 -9.38 20.17 9.03
C ASP A 217 -9.34 21.29 10.09
N GLY A 218 -10.13 22.35 9.87
CA GLY A 218 -10.21 23.47 10.81
C GLY A 218 -9.04 24.46 10.74
N LYS A 219 -8.13 24.29 9.78
CA LYS A 219 -6.94 25.13 9.61
C LYS A 219 -6.92 25.80 8.23
N PRO A 220 -6.56 27.10 8.13
CA PRO A 220 -6.17 27.70 6.86
C PRO A 220 -4.86 27.07 6.36
N CYS A 221 -4.85 26.68 5.10
CA CYS A 221 -3.74 26.04 4.42
C CYS A 221 -3.48 26.73 3.07
N VAL A 222 -2.27 26.55 2.55
CA VAL A 222 -1.86 27.04 1.24
C VAL A 222 -1.22 25.92 0.43
N ALA A 223 -1.44 25.94 -0.88
CA ALA A 223 -0.82 25.03 -1.82
C ALA A 223 -0.42 25.79 -3.08
N LYS A 224 0.84 25.67 -3.47
CA LYS A 224 1.33 26.14 -4.77
C LYS A 224 1.50 24.93 -5.65
N GLU A 225 0.87 24.94 -6.80
CA GLU A 225 0.78 23.79 -7.69
C GLU A 225 1.20 24.16 -9.11
N ILE A 226 1.79 23.21 -9.82
CA ILE A 226 2.05 23.31 -11.25
C ILE A 226 1.12 22.36 -12.01
N VAL A 227 0.53 22.83 -13.11
CA VAL A 227 -0.21 21.97 -14.04
C VAL A 227 0.79 21.05 -14.74
N GLU A 228 0.76 19.77 -14.40
CA GLU A 228 1.69 18.76 -14.92
C GLU A 228 1.19 18.15 -16.22
N ALA A 229 -0.13 17.93 -16.34
CA ALA A 229 -0.74 17.38 -17.55
C ALA A 229 -2.18 17.89 -17.75
N VAL A 230 -2.60 17.96 -19.01
CA VAL A 230 -3.98 18.23 -19.42
C VAL A 230 -4.33 17.29 -20.56
N ASP A 231 -5.45 16.59 -20.44
CA ASP A 231 -6.03 15.74 -21.49
C ASP A 231 -7.48 16.17 -21.71
N ASP A 232 -7.68 17.05 -22.69
CA ASP A 232 -9.00 17.59 -23.04
C ASP A 232 -9.95 16.52 -23.58
N GLU A 233 -9.43 15.49 -24.26
CA GLU A 233 -10.26 14.40 -24.80
C GLU A 233 -10.85 13.55 -23.66
N LYS A 234 -10.09 13.37 -22.58
CA LYS A 234 -10.53 12.63 -21.39
C LYS A 234 -11.13 13.52 -20.30
N ASN A 235 -11.24 14.84 -20.51
CA ASN A 235 -11.64 15.80 -19.47
C ASN A 235 -10.81 15.62 -18.18
N SER A 236 -9.49 15.48 -18.36
CA SER A 236 -8.54 15.24 -17.27
C SER A 236 -7.53 16.38 -17.12
N ILE A 237 -7.15 16.66 -15.88
CA ILE A 237 -6.09 17.61 -15.52
C ILE A 237 -5.34 17.08 -14.30
N THR A 238 -4.01 17.22 -14.32
CA THR A 238 -3.12 16.79 -13.25
C THR A 238 -2.31 17.97 -12.73
N PHE A 239 -2.30 18.13 -11.42
CA PHE A 239 -1.55 19.14 -10.69
C PHE A 239 -0.51 18.48 -9.80
N ARG A 240 0.66 19.08 -9.70
CA ARG A 240 1.70 18.71 -8.73
C ARG A 240 1.89 19.83 -7.74
N VAL A 241 1.78 19.51 -6.45
CA VAL A 241 2.10 20.45 -5.39
C VAL A 241 3.62 20.63 -5.34
N ILE A 242 4.06 21.88 -5.37
CA ILE A 242 5.47 22.26 -5.37
C ILE A 242 5.88 23.03 -4.10
N GLU A 243 4.94 23.73 -3.45
CA GLU A 243 5.13 24.40 -2.16
C GLU A 243 3.81 24.42 -1.36
N GLY A 244 3.85 24.64 -0.05
CA GLY A 244 2.66 24.78 0.82
C GLY A 244 2.59 23.76 1.95
N ASP A 245 1.47 23.75 2.69
CA ASP A 245 1.29 22.94 3.91
C ASP A 245 1.46 21.43 3.65
N LEU A 246 1.00 20.93 2.49
CA LEU A 246 1.18 19.52 2.11
C LEU A 246 2.67 19.15 2.00
N MET A 247 3.51 20.05 1.51
CA MET A 247 4.95 19.80 1.36
C MET A 247 5.69 19.78 2.70
N GLU A 248 5.04 20.09 3.82
CA GLU A 248 5.60 19.85 5.16
C GLU A 248 5.64 18.35 5.48
N HIS A 249 4.70 17.57 4.96
CA HIS A 249 4.52 16.14 5.28
C HIS A 249 4.87 15.20 4.13
N PHE A 250 4.82 15.69 2.89
CA PHE A 250 5.05 14.88 1.69
C PHE A 250 6.29 15.37 0.92
N ASN A 251 7.08 14.43 0.39
CA ASN A 251 8.15 14.68 -0.58
C ASN A 251 7.58 14.98 -1.97
N SER A 252 6.46 14.36 -2.31
CA SER A 252 5.69 14.63 -3.53
C SER A 252 4.19 14.46 -3.26
N PHE A 253 3.37 15.29 -3.91
CA PHE A 253 1.92 15.20 -3.86
C PHE A 253 1.35 15.61 -5.22
N VAL A 254 0.58 14.73 -5.84
CA VAL A 254 0.01 14.88 -7.18
C VAL A 254 -1.48 14.64 -7.10
N VAL A 255 -2.25 15.53 -7.72
CA VAL A 255 -3.71 15.50 -7.77
C VAL A 255 -4.13 15.37 -9.22
N THR A 256 -4.85 14.31 -9.55
CA THR A 256 -5.48 14.14 -10.87
C THR A 256 -6.99 14.18 -10.73
N ILE A 257 -7.62 14.96 -11.62
CA ILE A 257 -9.06 15.12 -11.71
C ILE A 257 -9.48 14.62 -13.09
N GLN A 258 -10.39 13.67 -13.16
CA GLN A 258 -10.94 13.20 -14.43
C GLN A 258 -12.46 13.10 -14.35
N ALA A 259 -13.17 13.81 -15.21
CA ALA A 259 -14.63 13.71 -15.30
C ALA A 259 -15.05 12.77 -16.44
N ASN A 260 -15.87 11.76 -16.13
CA ASN A 260 -16.38 10.79 -17.10
C ASN A 260 -17.91 10.84 -17.19
N PRO A 261 -18.52 10.66 -18.38
CA PRO A 261 -19.97 10.58 -18.49
C PRO A 261 -20.55 9.43 -17.64
N LYS A 262 -21.70 9.66 -17.00
CA LYS A 262 -22.40 8.59 -16.29
C LYS A 262 -22.98 7.55 -17.26
N VAL A 263 -22.73 6.27 -17.03
CA VAL A 263 -23.29 5.20 -17.86
C VAL A 263 -24.81 5.12 -17.65
N GLY A 264 -25.58 5.32 -18.72
CA GLY A 264 -27.03 5.16 -18.71
C GLY A 264 -27.82 6.28 -18.02
N GLY A 265 -27.23 7.47 -17.83
CA GLY A 265 -27.90 8.63 -17.24
C GLY A 265 -27.27 9.96 -17.64
N GLU A 266 -27.82 11.06 -17.12
CA GLU A 266 -27.26 12.41 -17.27
C GLU A 266 -26.21 12.69 -16.19
N GLY A 267 -25.32 13.64 -16.45
CA GLY A 267 -24.24 14.04 -15.55
C GLY A 267 -22.94 13.28 -15.75
N SER A 268 -22.10 13.29 -14.71
CA SER A 268 -20.75 12.73 -14.74
C SER A 268 -20.33 12.10 -13.41
N ILE A 269 -19.33 11.23 -13.49
CA ILE A 269 -18.57 10.70 -12.35
C ILE A 269 -17.20 11.36 -12.41
N VAL A 270 -16.89 12.19 -11.42
CA VAL A 270 -15.59 12.82 -11.26
C VAL A 270 -14.71 11.92 -10.41
N HIS A 271 -13.67 11.39 -11.03
CA HIS A 271 -12.65 10.59 -10.37
C HIS A 271 -11.52 11.51 -9.90
N TRP A 272 -11.29 11.52 -8.59
CA TRP A 272 -10.15 12.17 -7.96
C TRP A 272 -9.11 11.13 -7.59
N THR A 273 -7.86 11.42 -7.92
CA THR A 273 -6.70 10.60 -7.56
C THR A 273 -5.67 11.47 -6.85
N LEU A 274 -5.26 11.08 -5.65
CA LEU A 274 -4.21 11.71 -4.85
C LEU A 274 -3.04 10.72 -4.74
N GLU A 275 -1.93 11.01 -5.41
CA GLU A 275 -0.70 10.22 -5.35
C GLU A 275 0.35 10.98 -4.55
N TYR A 276 0.99 10.31 -3.59
CA TYR A 276 1.92 10.97 -2.69
C TYR A 276 3.08 10.08 -2.25
N GLU A 277 4.14 10.76 -1.84
CA GLU A 277 5.29 10.19 -1.15
C GLU A 277 5.40 10.89 0.22
N LYS A 278 5.18 10.17 1.31
CA LYS A 278 5.37 10.68 2.67
C LYS A 278 6.84 10.94 2.94
N LYS A 279 7.13 11.96 3.75
CA LYS A 279 8.46 12.07 4.36
C LYS A 279 8.67 10.92 5.34
N HIS A 280 9.92 10.47 5.45
CA HIS A 280 10.26 9.29 6.25
C HIS A 280 9.82 9.45 7.73
N GLY A 281 8.93 8.56 8.18
CA GLY A 281 8.43 8.53 9.56
C GLY A 281 7.23 9.45 9.84
N GLU A 282 6.67 10.11 8.82
CA GLU A 282 5.40 10.82 8.91
C GLU A 282 4.23 9.85 9.06
N ILE A 283 3.25 10.25 9.87
CA ILE A 283 2.07 9.45 10.22
C ILE A 283 0.77 10.18 9.80
N VAL A 284 0.89 11.22 8.97
CA VAL A 284 -0.27 11.97 8.50
C VAL A 284 -1.15 11.05 7.66
N ASP A 285 -2.44 11.05 7.98
CA ASP A 285 -3.46 10.35 7.24
C ASP A 285 -4.09 11.31 6.21
N PRO A 286 -3.86 11.12 4.90
CA PRO A 286 -4.41 12.00 3.87
C PRO A 286 -5.87 11.68 3.51
N HIS A 287 -6.56 10.75 4.20
CA HIS A 287 -7.95 10.40 3.85
C HIS A 287 -8.94 11.56 4.00
N THR A 288 -8.71 12.52 4.91
CA THR A 288 -9.57 13.71 5.05
C THR A 288 -9.57 14.58 3.79
N LEU A 289 -8.50 14.51 2.98
CA LEU A 289 -8.44 15.20 1.69
C LEU A 289 -9.43 14.61 0.66
N LEU A 290 -9.79 13.32 0.76
CA LEU A 290 -10.82 12.73 -0.09
C LEU A 290 -12.20 13.33 0.20
N GLU A 291 -12.52 13.56 1.48
CA GLU A 291 -13.75 14.23 1.89
C GLU A 291 -13.76 15.68 1.40
N PHE A 292 -12.63 16.38 1.56
CA PHE A 292 -12.48 17.75 1.07
C PHE A 292 -12.75 17.89 -0.44
N VAL A 293 -12.11 17.07 -1.29
CA VAL A 293 -12.32 17.16 -2.74
C VAL A 293 -13.72 16.72 -3.16
N ALA A 294 -14.31 15.78 -2.41
CA ALA A 294 -15.70 15.36 -2.62
C ALA A 294 -16.67 16.51 -2.35
N ASP A 295 -16.49 17.23 -1.24
CA ASP A 295 -17.37 18.34 -0.90
C ASP A 295 -17.20 19.52 -1.85
N VAL A 296 -15.96 19.88 -2.25
CA VAL A 296 -15.72 20.91 -3.28
C VAL A 296 -16.44 20.53 -4.58
N SER A 297 -16.38 19.26 -4.98
CA SER A 297 -17.06 18.78 -6.19
C SER A 297 -18.59 18.93 -6.10
N LYS A 298 -19.17 18.71 -4.91
CA LYS A 298 -20.60 18.90 -4.65
C LYS A 298 -21.03 20.36 -4.62
N ASP A 299 -20.21 21.25 -4.08
CA ASP A 299 -20.49 22.69 -4.12
C ASP A 299 -20.49 23.20 -5.57
N LEU A 300 -19.53 22.74 -6.38
CA LEU A 300 -19.43 23.07 -7.79
C LEU A 300 -20.60 22.54 -8.62
N GLU A 301 -21.17 21.38 -8.28
CA GLU A 301 -22.36 20.83 -8.97
C GLU A 301 -23.49 21.86 -9.01
N THR A 302 -23.79 22.48 -7.87
CA THR A 302 -24.92 23.45 -7.77
C THR A 302 -24.69 24.63 -8.69
N HIS A 303 -23.48 25.19 -8.72
CA HIS A 303 -23.14 26.32 -9.57
C HIS A 303 -23.12 25.98 -11.07
N LEU A 304 -22.56 24.82 -11.44
CA LEU A 304 -22.43 24.40 -12.84
C LEU A 304 -23.77 24.06 -13.51
N LEU A 305 -24.82 23.83 -12.72
CA LEU A 305 -26.20 23.67 -13.18
C LEU A 305 -26.91 25.01 -13.41
N GLU A 306 -26.45 26.10 -12.81
CA GLU A 306 -27.04 27.44 -12.97
C GLU A 306 -26.46 28.20 -14.18
N GLU A 307 -25.25 27.87 -14.64
CA GLU A 307 -24.63 28.43 -15.86
C GLU A 307 -25.21 27.82 -17.17
N ASP A 308 -26.54 27.78 -17.34
CA ASP A 308 -27.22 27.43 -18.61
C ASP A 308 -27.64 28.66 -19.44
#